data_AF-A0A956YYK1-F1
#
_entry.id   AF-A0A956YYK1-F1
#
_cell.length_a   1.000
_cell.length_b   1.000
_cell.length_c   1.000
_cell.angle_alpha   90.00
_cell.angle_beta   90.00
_cell.angle_gamma   90.00
#
_symmetry.space_group_name_H-M   'P 1'
#
loop_
_entity.id
_entity.type
_entity.pdbx_description
1 polymer ?
#
loop_
_entity_poly.entity_id
_entity_poly.type
_entity_poly.pdbx_seq_one_letter_code
_entity_poly.pdbx_strand_id
1 'polypeptide(L)'
;TLQEMLTVKSDDVQGRVKTYEAIIKGEQIEEPGIPTSFRVLVKELQSLGLAVEAITDTGEVIRFGKDEEKRQQSRPQQQQPSEGFLGVVGAEAIED
;
A
#
# COMPACT_ATOMS: atom_id res chain seq x y z
N THR A 1 -7.88 13.31 -4.53
CA THR A 1 -7.13 14.34 -5.28
C THR A 1 -5.91 14.94 -4.57
N LEU A 2 -6.00 15.62 -3.40
CA LEU A 2 -4.80 16.23 -2.77
C LEU A 2 -3.79 15.18 -2.27
N GLN A 3 -4.28 14.09 -1.68
CA GLN A 3 -3.44 12.98 -1.22
C GLN A 3 -2.63 12.38 -2.37
N GLU A 4 -3.25 12.12 -3.52
CA GLU A 4 -2.54 11.61 -4.70
C GLU A 4 -1.41 12.53 -5.15
N MET A 5 -1.68 13.84 -5.15
CA MET A 5 -0.70 14.87 -5.54
C MET A 5 0.50 14.93 -4.60
N LEU A 6 0.34 14.59 -3.31
CA LEU A 6 1.40 14.61 -2.30
C LEU A 6 2.09 13.26 -2.09
N THR A 7 1.53 12.17 -2.64
CA THR A 7 2.03 10.79 -2.44
C THR A 7 2.47 10.18 -3.77
N VAL A 8 1.58 9.44 -4.45
CA VAL A 8 1.83 8.67 -5.67
C VAL A 8 2.30 9.51 -6.84
N LYS A 9 1.97 10.81 -6.91
CA LYS A 9 2.43 11.68 -8.00
C LYS A 9 3.77 12.39 -7.73
N SER A 10 4.06 12.77 -6.49
CA SER A 10 5.20 13.68 -6.19
C SER A 10 6.35 13.04 -5.42
N ASP A 11 6.09 12.10 -4.51
CA ASP A 11 7.00 11.85 -3.39
C ASP A 11 7.23 10.37 -3.04
N ASP A 12 6.36 9.47 -3.51
CA ASP A 12 6.48 8.03 -3.25
C ASP A 12 7.11 7.27 -4.44
N VAL A 13 8.43 7.09 -4.41
CA VAL A 13 9.17 6.38 -5.47
C VAL A 13 8.72 4.93 -5.62
N GLN A 14 8.48 4.22 -4.51
CA GLN A 14 8.08 2.81 -4.53
C GLN A 14 6.60 2.67 -4.90
N GLY A 15 5.74 3.54 -4.38
CA GLY A 15 4.32 3.61 -4.73
C GLY A 15 4.09 3.90 -6.21
N ARG A 16 4.95 4.72 -6.86
CA ARG A 16 4.87 4.96 -8.30
C ARG A 16 5.04 3.70 -9.14
N VAL A 17 5.97 2.81 -8.78
CA VAL A 17 6.22 1.57 -9.53
C VAL A 17 5.01 0.65 -9.42
N LYS A 18 4.50 0.44 -8.21
CA LYS A 18 3.30 -0.36 -7.96
C LYS A 18 2.06 0.21 -8.65
N THR A 19 1.89 1.52 -8.59
CA THR A 19 0.78 2.22 -9.25
C THR A 19 0.87 2.04 -10.77
N TYR A 20 2.08 2.14 -11.33
CA TYR A 20 2.29 1.89 -12.76
C TYR A 20 1.93 0.44 -13.13
N GLU A 21 2.38 -0.55 -12.34
CA GLU A 21 2.04 -1.96 -12.54
C GLU A 21 0.52 -2.22 -12.46
N ALA A 22 -0.16 -1.61 -11.50
CA ALA A 22 -1.62 -1.73 -11.36
C ALA A 22 -2.34 -1.12 -12.57
N ILE A 23 -1.90 0.05 -13.05
CA ILE A 23 -2.47 0.72 -14.24
C ILE A 23 -2.31 -0.17 -15.48
N ILE A 24 -1.15 -0.77 -15.72
CA ILE A 24 -0.93 -1.61 -16.91
C ILE A 24 -1.71 -2.93 -16.84
N LYS A 25 -1.95 -3.47 -15.65
CA LYS A 25 -2.70 -4.72 -15.43
C LYS A 25 -4.21 -4.50 -15.32
N GLY A 26 -4.66 -3.25 -15.21
CA GLY A 26 -6.06 -2.93 -14.91
C GLY A 26 -6.49 -3.34 -13.49
N GLU A 27 -5.53 -3.49 -12.57
CA GLU A 27 -5.76 -3.85 -11.18
C GLU A 27 -6.07 -2.60 -10.34
N GLN A 28 -6.66 -2.80 -9.15
CA GLN A 28 -6.94 -1.69 -8.23
C GLN A 28 -5.62 -1.13 -7.67
N ILE A 29 -5.48 0.20 -7.72
CA ILE A 29 -4.30 0.88 -7.15
C ILE A 29 -4.34 0.77 -5.62
N GLU A 30 -3.25 0.30 -5.02
CA GLU A 30 -3.08 0.25 -3.56
C GLU A 30 -3.14 1.65 -2.94
N GLU A 31 -3.67 1.77 -1.73
CA GLU A 31 -3.71 3.06 -1.03
C GLU A 31 -2.28 3.59 -0.76
N PRO A 32 -2.03 4.88 -1.03
CA PRO A 32 -0.72 5.48 -0.83
C PRO A 32 -0.32 5.52 0.64
N GLY A 33 0.96 5.25 0.90
CA GLY A 33 1.55 5.30 2.23
C GLY A 33 1.98 6.71 2.67
N ILE A 34 2.78 6.76 3.74
CA ILE A 34 3.35 8.00 4.26
C ILE A 34 4.37 8.57 3.25
N PRO A 35 4.28 9.87 2.88
CA PRO A 35 5.25 10.51 2.00
C PRO A 35 6.70 10.38 2.50
N THR A 36 7.62 10.12 1.58
CA THR A 36 9.08 10.08 1.84
C THR A 36 9.57 11.39 2.47
N SER A 37 9.13 12.53 1.96
CA SER A 37 9.41 13.87 2.47
C SER A 37 9.03 14.04 3.94
N PHE A 38 7.89 13.51 4.38
CA PHE A 38 7.48 13.55 5.78
C PHE A 38 8.42 12.71 6.65
N ARG A 39 8.85 11.53 6.18
CA ARG A 39 9.83 10.70 6.89
C ARG A 39 11.18 11.41 7.04
N VAL A 40 11.61 12.14 6.00
CA VAL A 40 12.83 12.96 6.04
C VAL A 40 12.67 14.09 7.07
N LEU A 41 11.56 14.83 7.04
CA LEU A 41 11.26 15.88 8.02
C LEU A 41 11.36 15.36 9.46
N VAL A 42 10.77 14.20 9.76
CA VAL A 42 10.86 13.61 11.09
C VAL A 42 12.31 13.26 11.46
N LYS A 43 13.12 12.77 10.52
CA LYS A 43 14.53 12.48 10.76
C LYS A 43 15.38 13.74 10.97
N GLU A 44 15.05 14.83 10.29
CA GLU A 44 15.69 16.13 10.48
C GLU A 44 15.40 16.67 11.89
N LEU A 45 14.14 16.62 12.33
CA LEU A 45 13.75 16.99 13.69
C LEU A 45 14.45 16.12 14.75
N GLN A 46 14.51 14.80 14.54
CA GLN A 46 15.22 13.88 15.43
C GLN A 46 16.73 14.16 15.47
N SER A 47 17.34 14.58 14.36
CA SER A 47 18.76 14.96 14.30
C SER A 47 19.07 16.21 15.12
N LEU A 48 18.07 17.07 15.36
CA LEU A 48 18.17 18.21 16.28
C LEU A 48 17.98 17.81 17.75
N GLY A 49 17.79 16.52 18.06
CA GLY A 49 17.55 16.01 19.41
C GLY A 49 16.09 16.10 19.86
N LEU A 50 15.15 16.35 18.94
CA LEU A 50 13.72 16.38 19.24
C LEU A 50 13.13 14.98 19.23
N ALA A 51 12.39 14.63 20.28
CA ALA A 51 11.57 13.42 20.29
C ALA A 51 10.27 13.68 19.52
N VAL A 52 10.06 12.92 18.44
CA VAL A 52 8.86 13.01 17.59
C VAL A 52 8.17 11.65 17.59
N GLU A 53 6.91 11.63 18.01
CA GLU A 53 6.06 10.46 18.10
C GLU A 53 4.67 10.80 17.55
N ALA A 54 4.02 9.86 16.88
CA ALA A 54 2.61 9.99 16.49
C ALA A 54 1.74 9.22 17.47
N ILE A 55 0.61 9.80 17.84
CA ILE A 55 -0.36 9.19 18.75
C ILE A 55 -1.66 9.05 17.95
N THR A 56 -2.19 7.83 17.89
CA THR A 56 -3.49 7.59 17.26
C THR A 56 -4.63 8.01 18.18
N ASP A 57 -5.83 8.11 17.64
CA ASP A 57 -7.07 8.32 18.39
C ASP A 57 -7.31 7.23 19.46
N THR A 58 -6.81 6.02 19.24
CA THR A 58 -6.84 4.91 20.20
C THR A 58 -5.78 5.01 21.30
N GLY A 59 -4.88 5.99 21.23
CA GLY A 59 -3.77 6.17 22.17
C GLY A 59 -2.53 5.32 21.84
N GLU A 60 -2.51 4.61 20.71
CA GLU A 60 -1.33 3.89 20.24
C GLU A 60 -0.22 4.87 19.84
N VAL A 61 0.99 4.62 20.32
CA VAL A 61 2.17 5.44 20.00
C VAL A 61 2.95 4.81 18.85
N ILE A 62 3.00 5.52 17.73
CA ILE A 62 3.77 5.18 16.54
C ILE A 62 5.12 5.90 16.61
N ARG A 63 6.20 5.13 16.64
CA ARG A 63 7.58 5.64 16.67
C ARG A 63 8.18 5.62 15.27
N PHE A 64 8.51 6.81 14.77
CA PHE A 64 9.16 6.98 13.48
C PHE A 64 10.64 6.55 13.52
N GLY A 65 10.92 5.32 13.06
CA GLY A 65 12.21 4.64 13.19
C GLY A 65 12.54 3.74 11.99
N LYS A 66 13.71 3.09 12.03
CA LYS A 66 14.15 2.14 10.98
C LYS A 66 13.22 0.92 10.85
N ASP A 67 12.35 0.69 11.83
CA ASP A 67 11.47 -0.49 11.90
C ASP A 67 10.19 -0.36 11.04
N GLU A 68 9.83 0.85 10.60
CA GLU A 68 8.62 1.04 9.78
C GLU A 68 8.77 0.52 8.35
N GLU A 69 9.97 0.55 7.76
CA GLU A 69 10.23 0.05 6.40
C GLU A 69 9.99 -1.46 6.27
N LYS A 70 10.18 -2.22 7.36
CA LYS A 70 9.96 -3.67 7.37
C LYS A 70 8.48 -4.05 7.37
N ARG A 71 7.59 -3.21 7.91
CA ARG A 71 6.14 -3.48 7.93
C ARG A 71 5.50 -3.35 6.56
N GLN A 72 6.00 -2.46 5.70
CA GLN A 72 5.48 -2.29 4.34
C GLN A 72 5.82 -3.49 3.44
N GLN A 73 6.92 -4.20 3.72
CA GLN A 73 7.38 -5.36 2.92
C GLN A 73 6.71 -6.69 3.32
N SER A 74 5.99 -6.75 4.44
CA SER A 74 5.53 -8.01 5.05
C SER A 74 4.01 -8.25 5.00
N ARG A 75 3.26 -7.52 4.16
CA ARG A 75 1.88 -7.92 3.81
C ARG A 75 1.90 -8.90 2.63
N PRO A 76 1.75 -10.22 2.83
CA PRO A 76 1.42 -11.10 1.72
C PRO A 76 0.05 -10.67 1.17
N GLN A 77 0.01 -10.29 -0.11
CA GLN A 77 -1.25 -10.04 -0.82
C GLN A 77 -2.06 -11.34 -0.80
N GLN A 78 -3.13 -11.37 0.02
CA GLN A 78 -4.16 -12.40 -0.09
C GLN A 78 -4.88 -12.18 -1.42
N GLN A 79 -4.55 -13.01 -2.42
CA GLN A 79 -5.33 -13.16 -3.63
C GLN A 79 -6.74 -13.61 -3.23
N GLN A 80 -7.73 -12.75 -3.40
CA GLN A 80 -9.12 -13.19 -3.43
C GLN A 80 -9.31 -13.98 -4.74
N PRO A 81 -9.83 -15.22 -4.72
CA PRO A 81 -10.10 -15.95 -5.94
C PRO A 81 -11.19 -15.22 -6.73
N SER A 82 -10.93 -14.94 -8.01
CA SER A 82 -11.91 -14.35 -8.91
C SER A 82 -13.06 -15.35 -9.11
N GLU A 83 -14.26 -14.98 -8.68
CA GLU A 83 -15.47 -15.76 -9.01
C GLU A 83 -15.64 -15.80 -10.53
N GLY A 84 -15.66 -17.02 -11.06
CA GLY A 84 -15.69 -17.32 -12.48
C GLY A 84 -16.96 -16.80 -13.15
N PHE A 85 -16.76 -16.02 -14.21
CA PHE A 85 -17.80 -15.67 -15.16
C PHE A 85 -18.03 -16.84 -16.14
N LEU A 86 -19.31 -17.17 -16.28
CA LEU A 86 -19.98 -18.21 -17.05
C LEU A 86 -19.44 -18.45 -18.48
N GLY A 87 -19.18 -19.72 -18.82
CA GLY A 87 -18.89 -20.17 -20.18
C GLY A 87 -19.47 -21.56 -20.43
N VAL A 88 -20.52 -21.61 -21.25
CA VAL A 88 -21.26 -22.81 -21.66
C VAL A 88 -20.40 -23.67 -22.59
N VAL A 89 -20.23 -24.96 -22.28
CA VAL A 89 -20.08 -26.03 -23.28
C VAL A 89 -20.80 -27.27 -22.77
N GLY A 90 -21.80 -27.72 -23.52
CA GLY A 90 -22.49 -28.97 -23.25
C GLY A 90 -21.65 -30.18 -23.66
N ALA A 91 -21.83 -31.28 -22.93
CA ALA A 91 -21.70 -32.64 -23.44
C ALA A 91 -22.52 -33.57 -22.54
N GLU A 92 -23.37 -34.37 -23.19
CA GLU A 92 -24.16 -35.46 -22.62
C GLU A 92 -23.27 -36.48 -21.88
N ALA A 93 -23.80 -37.06 -20.80
CA ALA A 93 -23.70 -38.49 -20.53
C ALA A 93 -24.73 -38.89 -19.45
N ILE A 94 -25.66 -39.75 -19.87
CA ILE A 94 -26.53 -40.58 -19.04
C ILE A 94 -25.67 -41.75 -18.52
N GLU A 95 -25.87 -42.15 -17.25
CA GLU A 95 -25.57 -43.46 -16.59
C GLU A 95 -25.46 -43.16 -15.07
N ASP A 96 -26.17 -43.76 -14.11
CA ASP A 96 -27.10 -44.89 -14.01
C ASP A 96 -28.07 -44.57 -12.83
#